data_AF-A0A182Y1D0-F1
#
_entry.id   AF-A0A182Y1D0-F1
#
_cell.length_a   1.000
_cell.length_b   1.000
_cell.length_c   1.000
_cell.angle_alpha   90.00
_cell.angle_beta   90.00
_cell.angle_gamma   90.00
#
_symmetry.space_group_name_H-M   'P 1'
#
loop_
_entity.id
_entity.type
_entity.pdbx_description
1 polymer ?
#
loop_
_entity_poly.entity_id
_entity_poly.type
_entity_poly.pdbx_seq_one_letter_code
_entity_poly.pdbx_strand_id
1 'polypeptide(L)'
;MTARSKKRRNQNNAIRRTKNKVKELKKLKKMLGFIEEDAGEGKLMDKIKEITAQKKQEEELEQVKQEAIEELIEQETKEYVNQDKFVTVVNPKTKVKHVYNVKTKRDQFGQYPVWYNAKKERMKQRRREGKSVRCRQFRGHRLHFIDRGSNWKALLAK
;
A
#
# COMPACT_ATOMS: atom_id res chain seq x y z
N MET A 1 -3.11 83.48 22.90
CA MET A 1 -2.47 82.31 22.26
C MET A 1 -3.52 81.28 21.85
N THR A 2 -3.67 80.98 20.56
CA THR A 2 -4.79 80.20 20.00
C THR A 2 -4.49 78.71 19.84
N ALA A 3 -5.51 77.86 19.92
CA ALA A 3 -5.43 76.40 19.75
C ALA A 3 -5.06 75.93 18.32
N ARG A 4 -4.70 76.84 17.42
CA ARG A 4 -4.40 76.56 16.01
C ARG A 4 -2.96 76.07 15.77
N SER A 5 -2.04 76.34 16.71
CA SER A 5 -0.63 75.93 16.60
C SER A 5 -0.46 74.41 16.56
N LYS A 6 0.30 73.91 15.57
CA LYS A 6 0.57 72.48 15.36
C LYS A 6 1.22 71.82 16.58
N LYS A 7 2.16 72.50 17.23
CA LYS A 7 2.85 72.00 18.44
C LYS A 7 1.86 71.71 19.57
N ARG A 8 0.96 72.66 19.84
CA ARG A 8 -0.05 72.53 20.90
C ARG A 8 -1.10 71.47 20.58
N ARG A 9 -1.51 71.35 19.30
CA ARG A 9 -2.40 70.26 18.85
C ARG A 9 -1.78 68.88 19.03
N ASN A 10 -0.51 68.72 18.68
CA ASN A 10 0.21 67.45 18.84
C ASN A 10 0.36 67.07 20.31
N GLN A 11 0.71 68.03 21.18
CA GLN A 11 0.77 67.81 22.63
C GLN A 11 -0.59 67.40 23.19
N ASN A 12 -1.66 68.13 22.86
CA ASN A 12 -3.01 67.79 23.31
C ASN A 12 -3.50 66.43 22.80
N ASN A 13 -3.19 66.09 21.54
CA ASN A 13 -3.52 64.79 20.96
C ASN A 13 -2.73 63.66 21.61
N ALA A 14 -1.45 63.86 21.94
CA ALA A 14 -0.66 62.88 22.67
C ALA A 14 -1.27 62.60 24.06
N ILE A 15 -1.64 63.65 24.80
CA ILE A 15 -2.31 63.54 26.10
C ILE A 15 -3.66 62.83 25.97
N ARG A 16 -4.44 63.12 24.91
CA ARG A 16 -5.70 62.42 24.63
C ARG A 16 -5.46 60.94 24.31
N ARG A 17 -4.48 60.61 23.48
CA ARG A 17 -4.14 59.24 23.11
C ARG A 17 -3.67 58.45 24.33
N THR A 18 -2.82 59.01 25.19
CA THR A 18 -2.37 58.32 26.41
C THR A 18 -3.53 58.10 27.39
N LYS A 19 -4.37 59.11 27.61
CA LYS A 19 -5.58 59.01 28.43
C LYS A 19 -6.57 57.96 27.91
N ASN A 20 -6.74 57.90 26.60
CA ASN A 20 -7.67 56.96 25.96
C ASN A 20 -7.09 55.56 25.84
N LYS A 21 -5.77 55.39 25.65
CA LYS A 21 -5.10 54.09 25.50
C LYS A 21 -5.50 53.11 26.60
N VAL A 22 -5.44 53.53 27.87
CA VAL A 22 -5.80 52.64 29.00
C VAL A 22 -7.29 52.29 28.99
N LYS A 23 -8.17 53.27 28.71
CA LYS A 23 -9.63 53.08 28.73
C LYS A 23 -10.12 52.24 27.56
N GLU A 24 -9.60 52.50 26.36
CA GLU A 24 -9.95 51.79 25.13
C GLU A 24 -9.37 50.38 25.15
N LEU A 25 -8.13 50.18 25.60
CA LEU A 25 -7.58 48.82 25.78
C LEU A 25 -8.40 48.01 26.78
N LYS A 26 -8.83 48.60 27.90
CA LYS A 26 -9.69 47.90 28.86
C LYS A 26 -11.05 47.50 28.26
N LYS A 27 -11.67 48.38 27.47
CA LYS A 27 -12.92 48.08 26.76
C LYS A 27 -12.72 46.99 25.71
N LEU A 28 -11.67 47.08 24.90
CA LEU A 28 -11.35 46.10 23.87
C LEU A 28 -11.08 44.72 24.47
N LYS A 29 -10.25 44.64 25.52
CA LYS A 29 -10.01 43.39 26.27
C LYS A 29 -11.33 42.76 26.76
N LYS A 30 -12.22 43.57 27.33
CA LYS A 30 -13.54 43.12 27.79
C LYS A 30 -14.44 42.66 26.64
N MET A 31 -14.48 43.35 25.50
CA MET A 31 -15.31 42.97 24.35
C MET A 31 -14.81 41.71 23.64
N LEU A 32 -13.48 41.54 23.57
CA LEU A 32 -12.85 40.34 23.01
C LEU A 32 -12.92 39.13 23.95
N GLY A 33 -13.48 39.29 25.15
CA GLY A 33 -13.62 38.20 26.12
C GLY A 33 -12.32 37.82 26.83
N PHE A 34 -11.26 38.62 26.71
CA PHE A 34 -10.06 38.44 27.53
C PHE A 34 -10.36 38.89 28.97
N ILE A 35 -10.82 37.96 29.81
CA ILE A 35 -10.93 38.16 31.26
C ILE A 35 -9.51 38.17 31.83
N GLU A 36 -9.20 39.09 32.74
CA GLU A 36 -7.88 39.22 33.38
C GLU A 36 -7.44 37.94 34.13
N GLU A 37 -8.36 36.99 34.37
CA GLU A 37 -8.07 35.65 34.94
C GLU A 37 -7.39 34.69 33.95
N ASP A 38 -7.55 34.88 32.63
CA ASP A 38 -6.85 34.09 31.61
C ASP A 38 -5.54 34.75 31.13
N ALA A 39 -5.28 35.97 31.58
CA ALA A 39 -4.09 36.76 31.24
C ALA A 39 -3.00 36.68 32.31
N GLY A 40 -2.86 35.54 32.99
CA GLY A 40 -1.56 35.18 33.52
C GLY A 40 -0.64 34.93 32.33
N GLU A 41 0.14 35.93 31.92
CA GLU A 41 0.98 35.95 30.71
C GLU A 41 1.90 34.71 30.54
N GLY A 42 2.07 33.88 31.58
CA GLY A 42 2.73 32.57 31.50
C GLY A 42 1.85 31.40 31.02
N LYS A 43 0.59 31.27 31.49
CA LYS A 43 -0.17 30.01 31.34
C LYS A 43 -0.55 29.65 29.90
N LEU A 44 -0.87 30.64 29.06
CA LEU A 44 -1.23 30.39 27.66
C LEU A 44 0.00 30.06 26.81
N MET A 45 1.10 30.79 27.02
CA MET A 45 2.35 30.56 26.29
C MET A 45 2.99 29.23 26.67
N ASP A 46 2.87 28.81 27.93
CA ASP A 46 3.38 27.52 28.40
C ASP A 46 2.54 26.36 27.82
N LYS A 47 1.20 26.47 27.79
CA LYS A 47 0.33 25.50 27.09
C LYS A 47 0.64 25.38 25.59
N ILE A 48 0.90 26.50 24.91
CA ILE A 48 1.27 26.48 23.49
C ILE A 48 2.60 25.75 23.30
N LYS A 49 3.59 25.99 24.17
CA LYS A 49 4.87 25.28 24.12
C LYS A 49 4.70 23.78 24.34
N GLU A 50 3.90 23.38 25.31
CA GLU A 50 3.58 21.97 25.58
C GLU A 50 2.94 21.28 24.36
N ILE A 51 1.93 21.92 23.74
CA ILE A 51 1.28 21.39 22.53
C ILE A 51 2.27 21.28 21.37
N THR A 52 3.17 22.25 21.20
CA THR A 52 4.19 22.18 20.13
C THR A 52 5.23 21.09 20.38
N ALA A 53 5.57 20.81 21.65
CA ALA A 53 6.49 19.72 21.99
C ALA A 53 5.85 18.35 21.74
N GLN A 54 4.57 18.18 22.10
CA GLN A 54 3.82 16.96 21.82
C GLN A 54 3.71 16.67 20.32
N LYS A 55 3.38 17.68 19.51
CA LYS A 55 3.30 17.52 18.05
C LYS A 55 4.63 17.11 17.41
N LYS A 56 5.76 17.67 17.88
CA LYS A 56 7.08 17.27 17.40
C LYS A 56 7.39 15.81 17.72
N GLN A 57 7.04 15.35 18.92
CA GLN A 57 7.21 13.95 19.30
C GLN A 57 6.31 13.01 18.48
N GLU A 58 5.08 13.42 18.19
CA GLU A 58 4.18 12.66 17.32
C GLU A 58 4.72 12.56 15.89
N GLU A 59 5.22 13.67 15.33
CA GLU A 59 5.84 13.70 13.99
C GLU A 59 7.09 12.80 13.91
N GLU A 60 7.96 12.85 14.92
CA GLU A 60 9.14 11.95 15.00
C GLU A 60 8.72 10.47 15.09
N LEU A 61 7.69 10.16 15.88
CA LEU A 61 7.16 8.79 15.99
C LEU A 61 6.50 8.30 14.69
N GLU A 62 5.82 9.18 13.95
CA GLU A 62 5.26 8.85 12.64
C GLU A 62 6.34 8.57 11.60
N GLN A 63 7.43 9.35 11.59
CA GLN A 63 8.57 9.12 10.70
C GLN A 63 9.22 7.76 10.97
N VAL A 64 9.50 7.43 12.24
CA VAL A 64 10.07 6.13 12.62
C VAL A 64 9.15 4.96 12.22
N LYS A 65 7.82 5.13 12.34
CA LYS A 65 6.87 4.10 11.88
C LYS A 65 6.89 3.93 10.36
N GLN A 66 6.99 5.02 9.60
CA GLN A 66 7.06 4.96 8.14
C GLN A 66 8.34 4.27 7.69
N GLU A 67 9.49 4.64 8.26
CA GLU A 67 10.78 4.00 8.00
C GLU A 67 10.74 2.49 8.31
N ALA A 68 10.18 2.10 9.45
CA ALA A 68 10.05 0.68 9.82
C ALA A 68 9.13 -0.10 8.86
N ILE A 69 8.06 0.53 8.36
CA ILE A 69 7.16 -0.08 7.36
C ILE A 69 7.89 -0.24 6.03
N GLU A 70 8.64 0.78 5.60
CA GLU A 70 9.43 0.71 4.36
C GLU A 70 10.50 -0.37 4.42
N GLU A 71 11.21 -0.50 5.54
CA GLU A 71 12.18 -1.59 5.75
C GLU A 71 11.54 -2.98 5.70
N LEU A 72 10.35 -3.16 6.30
CA LEU A 72 9.60 -4.42 6.22
C LEU A 72 9.19 -4.74 4.78
N ILE A 73 8.68 -3.75 4.04
CA ILE A 73 8.30 -3.91 2.63
C ILE A 73 9.54 -4.28 1.79
N GLU A 74 10.69 -3.64 2.03
CA GLU A 74 11.93 -3.97 1.34
C GLU A 74 12.39 -5.41 1.62
N GLN A 75 12.29 -5.86 2.86
CA GLN A 75 12.66 -7.22 3.23
C GLN A 75 11.75 -8.25 2.55
N GLU A 76 10.43 -8.06 2.63
CA GLU A 76 9.47 -8.95 1.97
C GLU A 76 9.68 -8.98 0.46
N THR A 77 9.84 -7.82 -0.19
CA THR A 77 10.05 -7.76 -1.64
C THR A 77 11.36 -8.41 -2.10
N LYS A 78 12.45 -8.30 -1.32
CA LYS A 78 13.73 -8.97 -1.61
C LYS A 78 13.62 -10.49 -1.64
N GLU A 79 12.74 -11.08 -0.83
CA GLU A 79 12.48 -12.54 -0.82
C GLU A 79 11.75 -13.01 -2.08
N TYR A 80 10.81 -12.23 -2.61
CA TYR A 80 10.03 -12.59 -3.80
C TYR A 80 10.81 -12.39 -5.11
N VAL A 81 11.66 -11.36 -5.20
CA VAL A 81 12.33 -10.99 -6.45
C VAL A 81 13.47 -11.96 -6.84
N ASN A 82 14.10 -12.64 -5.86
CA ASN A 82 15.37 -13.35 -6.09
C ASN A 82 15.27 -14.87 -6.37
N GLN A 83 14.07 -15.46 -6.49
CA GLN A 83 13.97 -16.92 -6.59
C GLN A 83 14.12 -17.47 -8.01
N ASP A 84 13.79 -16.68 -9.03
CA ASP A 84 13.73 -17.18 -10.39
C ASP A 84 15.06 -17.06 -11.13
N LYS A 85 15.66 -18.21 -11.43
CA LYS A 85 16.84 -18.31 -12.30
C LYS A 85 16.40 -18.32 -13.76
N PHE A 86 17.07 -17.52 -14.59
CA PHE A 86 16.78 -17.40 -16.02
C PHE A 86 17.95 -17.89 -16.87
N VAL A 87 17.64 -18.49 -18.03
CA VAL A 87 18.61 -18.95 -19.03
C VAL A 87 18.31 -18.28 -20.36
N THR A 88 19.32 -17.63 -20.91
CA THR A 88 19.28 -16.99 -22.23
C THR A 88 19.67 -18.00 -23.31
N VAL A 89 18.81 -18.15 -24.32
CA VAL A 89 19.06 -18.99 -25.50
C VAL A 89 18.91 -18.12 -26.74
N VAL A 90 19.95 -18.11 -27.58
CA VAL A 90 19.93 -17.40 -28.86
C VAL A 90 19.63 -18.38 -29.97
N ASN A 91 18.61 -18.10 -30.79
CA ASN A 91 18.33 -18.94 -31.95
C ASN A 91 19.42 -18.71 -33.02
N PRO A 92 20.14 -19.74 -33.50
CA PRO A 92 21.24 -19.56 -34.44
C PRO A 92 20.78 -19.02 -35.81
N LYS A 93 19.53 -19.28 -36.22
CA LYS A 93 19.00 -18.85 -37.53
C LYS A 93 18.43 -17.44 -37.49
N THR A 94 17.58 -17.15 -36.51
CA THR A 94 16.89 -15.85 -36.43
C THR A 94 17.64 -14.82 -35.59
N LYS A 95 18.69 -15.23 -34.86
CA LYS A 95 19.46 -14.41 -33.89
C LYS A 95 18.60 -13.79 -32.77
N VAL A 96 17.33 -14.17 -32.67
CA VAL A 96 16.42 -13.71 -31.62
C VAL A 96 16.83 -14.34 -30.29
N LYS A 97 16.91 -13.50 -29.26
CA LYS A 97 17.23 -13.90 -27.89
C LYS A 97 15.95 -14.23 -27.15
N HIS A 98 15.84 -15.44 -26.63
CA HIS A 98 14.76 -15.83 -25.74
C HIS A 98 15.32 -16.05 -24.33
N VAL A 99 14.63 -15.49 -23.33
CA VAL A 99 14.97 -15.64 -21.91
C VAL A 99 13.95 -16.59 -21.29
N TYR A 100 14.38 -17.77 -20.87
CA TYR A 100 13.51 -18.79 -20.28
C TYR A 100 13.73 -18.88 -18.77
N ASN A 101 12.64 -19.01 -18.00
CA ASN A 101 12.73 -19.34 -16.58
C ASN A 101 13.10 -20.84 -16.40
N VAL A 102 14.07 -21.14 -15.55
CA VAL A 102 14.58 -22.51 -15.33
C VAL A 102 13.53 -23.46 -14.76
N LYS A 103 12.69 -22.97 -13.84
CA LYS A 103 11.65 -23.74 -13.15
C LYS A 103 10.47 -24.05 -14.08
N THR A 104 9.96 -23.03 -14.76
CA THR A 104 8.75 -23.16 -15.60
C THR A 104 9.05 -23.56 -17.04
N LYS A 105 10.30 -23.35 -17.49
CA LYS A 105 10.76 -23.52 -18.88
C LYS A 105 10.00 -22.66 -19.88
N ARG A 106 9.38 -21.56 -19.43
CA ARG A 106 8.65 -20.61 -20.29
C ARG A 106 9.45 -19.34 -20.48
N ASP A 107 9.24 -18.69 -21.60
CA ASP A 107 9.78 -17.36 -21.87
C ASP A 107 8.86 -16.23 -21.33
N GLN A 108 9.27 -14.98 -21.58
CA GLN A 108 8.53 -13.76 -21.23
C GLN A 108 7.11 -13.72 -21.81
N PHE A 109 6.86 -14.42 -22.93
CA PHE A 109 5.57 -14.49 -23.61
C PHE A 109 4.77 -15.75 -23.24
N GLY A 110 5.26 -16.54 -22.27
CA GLY A 110 4.64 -17.79 -21.83
C GLY A 110 4.81 -18.96 -22.82
N GLN A 111 5.63 -18.79 -23.86
CA GLN A 111 5.93 -19.84 -24.83
C GLN A 111 7.04 -20.76 -24.32
N TYR A 112 6.96 -22.03 -24.72
CA TYR A 112 7.97 -23.02 -24.40
C TYR A 112 9.08 -23.05 -25.48
N PRO A 113 10.32 -23.43 -25.12
CA PRO A 113 11.37 -23.68 -26.08
C PRO A 113 10.91 -24.67 -27.15
N VAL A 114 11.38 -24.50 -28.39
CA VAL A 114 10.99 -25.34 -29.54
C VAL A 114 11.26 -26.83 -29.30
N TRP A 115 12.32 -27.15 -28.57
CA TRP A 115 12.69 -28.52 -28.21
C TRP A 115 11.88 -29.10 -27.03
N TYR A 116 11.12 -28.26 -26.32
CA TYR A 116 10.32 -28.68 -25.16
C TYR A 116 8.87 -28.97 -25.54
N ASN A 117 8.47 -30.23 -25.47
CA ASN A 117 7.08 -30.63 -25.75
C ASN A 117 6.26 -30.72 -24.46
N ALA A 118 5.58 -29.62 -24.11
CA ALA A 118 4.78 -29.51 -22.88
C ALA A 118 3.66 -30.55 -22.76
N LYS A 119 3.04 -30.97 -23.87
CA LYS A 119 2.00 -32.00 -23.88
C LYS A 119 2.56 -33.37 -23.50
N LYS A 120 3.73 -33.74 -24.05
CA LYS A 120 4.40 -35.00 -23.73
C LYS A 120 4.83 -35.05 -22.26
N GLU A 121 5.43 -33.99 -21.73
CA GLU A 121 5.85 -33.94 -20.32
C GLU A 121 4.66 -34.00 -19.36
N ARG A 122 3.57 -33.27 -19.66
CA ARG A 122 2.33 -33.36 -18.88
C ARG A 122 1.78 -34.79 -18.86
N MET A 123 1.85 -35.51 -19.97
CA MET A 123 1.40 -36.90 -20.05
C MET A 123 2.31 -37.86 -19.25
N LYS A 124 3.63 -37.66 -19.26
CA LYS A 124 4.57 -38.42 -18.42
C LYS A 124 4.28 -38.19 -16.94
N GLN A 125 4.05 -36.94 -16.54
CA GLN A 125 3.72 -36.59 -15.16
C GLN A 125 2.42 -37.25 -14.70
N ARG A 126 1.36 -37.19 -15.51
CA ARG A 126 0.10 -37.91 -15.24
C ARG A 126 0.27 -39.43 -15.15
N ARG A 127 1.23 -40.02 -15.86
CA ARG A 127 1.56 -41.45 -15.73
C ARG A 127 2.23 -41.73 -14.39
N ARG A 128 3.20 -40.92 -13.98
CA ARG A 128 3.87 -41.03 -12.67
C ARG A 128 2.88 -40.88 -11.51
N GLU A 129 1.93 -39.96 -11.63
CA GLU A 129 0.86 -39.75 -10.64
C GLU A 129 -0.27 -40.81 -10.70
N GLY A 130 -0.18 -41.82 -11.56
CA GLY A 130 -1.23 -42.85 -11.72
C GLY A 130 -2.53 -42.37 -12.39
N LYS A 131 -2.71 -41.07 -12.62
CA LYS A 131 -3.90 -40.44 -13.24
C LYS A 131 -4.07 -40.75 -14.73
N SER A 132 -3.09 -41.38 -15.37
CA SER A 132 -3.14 -41.70 -16.81
C SER A 132 -4.21 -42.74 -17.17
N VAL A 133 -4.60 -43.59 -16.21
CA VAL A 133 -5.53 -44.71 -16.44
C VAL A 133 -6.98 -44.22 -16.56
N ARG A 134 -7.34 -43.15 -15.83
CA ARG A 134 -8.71 -42.59 -15.79
C ARG A 134 -9.22 -42.13 -17.17
N CYS A 135 -8.32 -41.68 -18.05
CA CYS A 135 -8.67 -41.28 -19.42
C CYS A 135 -8.64 -42.42 -20.45
N ARG A 136 -8.03 -43.57 -20.13
CA ARG A 136 -7.97 -44.75 -21.04
C ARG A 136 -9.10 -45.74 -20.82
N GLN A 137 -9.82 -45.64 -19.70
CA GLN A 137 -10.97 -46.51 -19.38
C GLN A 137 -12.16 -46.31 -20.34
N PHE A 138 -12.21 -45.20 -21.08
CA PHE A 138 -13.28 -44.87 -22.04
C PHE A 138 -12.80 -44.99 -23.50
N ARG A 139 -12.21 -46.13 -23.86
CA ARG A 139 -12.01 -46.52 -25.27
C ARG A 139 -12.58 -47.91 -25.52
N GLY A 140 -13.84 -48.09 -25.16
CA GLY A 140 -14.68 -49.14 -25.71
C GLY A 140 -15.59 -48.49 -26.75
N HIS A 141 -15.54 -48.97 -27.99
CA HIS A 141 -16.68 -48.90 -28.91
C HIS A 141 -17.93 -49.29 -28.10
N ARG A 142 -18.98 -48.45 -28.07
CA ARG A 142 -20.22 -48.64 -27.29
C ARG A 142 -20.52 -50.12 -26.97
N LEU A 143 -19.99 -50.62 -25.86
CA LEU A 143 -20.53 -51.82 -25.24
C LEU A 143 -21.62 -51.25 -24.37
N HIS A 144 -22.85 -51.57 -24.74
CA HIS A 144 -24.04 -51.28 -23.98
C HIS A 144 -23.73 -51.40 -22.50
N PHE A 145 -24.13 -50.38 -21.76
CA PHE A 145 -23.93 -50.22 -20.33
C PHE A 145 -24.46 -51.46 -19.59
N ILE A 146 -23.63 -52.48 -19.43
CA ILE A 146 -23.86 -53.53 -18.45
C ILE A 146 -23.37 -52.94 -17.16
N ASP A 147 -24.31 -52.28 -16.49
CA ASP A 147 -24.10 -51.74 -15.16
C ASP A 147 -23.62 -52.87 -14.24
N ARG A 148 -22.63 -52.62 -13.38
CA ARG A 148 -22.08 -53.68 -12.51
C ARG A 148 -23.12 -54.24 -11.53
N GLY A 149 -24.21 -53.50 -11.29
CA GLY A 149 -25.35 -53.93 -10.50
C GLY A 149 -26.47 -54.60 -11.31
N SER A 150 -26.31 -54.79 -12.62
CA SER A 150 -27.38 -55.31 -13.46
C SER A 150 -27.37 -56.84 -13.53
N ASN A 151 -28.48 -57.44 -13.12
CA ASN A 151 -28.64 -58.86 -12.86
C ASN A 151 -28.98 -59.68 -14.14
N TRP A 152 -28.32 -59.41 -15.26
CA TRP A 152 -28.62 -60.08 -16.55
C TRP A 152 -28.36 -61.59 -16.50
N LYS A 153 -27.45 -62.03 -15.62
CA LYS A 153 -27.20 -63.46 -15.37
C LYS A 153 -28.41 -64.18 -14.77
N ALA A 154 -29.26 -63.51 -13.99
CA ALA A 154 -30.49 -64.12 -13.46
C ALA A 154 -31.57 -64.35 -14.52
N LEU A 155 -31.52 -63.64 -15.66
CA LEU A 155 -32.46 -63.81 -16.77
C LEU A 155 -32.07 -64.94 -17.74
N LEU A 156 -30.83 -65.46 -17.62
CA LEU A 156 -30.30 -66.53 -18.46
C LEU A 156 -30.42 -67.93 -17.82
N ALA A 157 -30.82 -68.01 -16.55
CA ALA A 157 -31.11 -69.27 -15.90
C ALA A 157 -32.59 -69.65 -16.16
N LYS A 158 -32.80 -70.57 -17.09
CA LYS A 158 -34.01 -71.40 -17.20
C LYS A 158 -33.66 -72.81 -16.78
#